data_AF-A0A661QIA1-F1
#
_entry.id   AF-A0A661QIA1-F1
#
_cell.length_a   1.000
_cell.length_b   1.000
_cell.length_c   1.000
_cell.angle_alpha   90.00
_cell.angle_beta   90.00
_cell.angle_gamma   90.00
#
_symmetry.space_group_name_H-M   'P 1'
#
loop_
_entity.id
_entity.type
_entity.pdbx_description
1 polymer ?
#
loop_
_entity_poly.entity_id
_entity_poly.type
_entity_poly.pdbx_seq_one_letter_code
_entity_poly.pdbx_strand_id
1 'polypeptide(L)'
;MGIFNHDLWNSDEPRVAAISLEMSRNGNFIIPYLAGEPFIEKPPLHFALAAGLTRILGTTIGNTGAIRLLSALMAMGTLAVTFLLARRLGGMTLALPAAIILATMPGFINNFHRIRVDPSLVFFVTGAIWCFAEVYIADRRWYCLPAGLFTAGAFLVKGFIGPVLIGIGWLGLAIPWLIKRIRGEGKPQFYAGVHGVGALLFIILTGSWMVLFRLKGGADLWNTWFWENQVGRLLGTTQEFGHMHPRKPYYYLIVLVKYGMPWFLAIFFWVWSFFRDLLKKRPVSAIRVFLL
;
A
#
# COMPACT_ATOMS: atom_id res chain seq x y z
N MET A 1 -3.99 -22.46 6.69
CA MET A 1 -4.25 -21.00 6.78
C MET A 1 -5.50 -20.79 7.61
N GLY A 2 -5.39 -20.25 8.81
CA GLY A 2 -6.49 -20.12 9.77
C GLY A 2 -7.42 -18.94 9.48
N ILE A 3 -7.88 -18.73 8.25
CA ILE A 3 -8.74 -17.55 7.93
C ILE A 3 -10.03 -17.57 8.76
N PHE A 4 -10.62 -18.72 9.04
CA PHE A 4 -11.85 -18.78 9.84
C PHE A 4 -11.70 -19.55 11.16
N ASN A 5 -10.51 -20.06 11.46
CA ASN A 5 -10.30 -21.05 12.51
C ASN A 5 -9.38 -20.54 13.65
N HIS A 6 -9.44 -19.24 13.95
CA HIS A 6 -8.82 -18.67 15.14
C HIS A 6 -9.56 -17.41 15.61
N ASP A 7 -9.54 -17.21 16.93
CA ASP A 7 -9.99 -15.99 17.60
C ASP A 7 -9.06 -14.80 17.32
N LEU A 8 -9.50 -13.59 17.66
CA LEU A 8 -8.72 -12.38 17.44
C LEU A 8 -7.40 -12.45 18.23
N TRP A 9 -6.28 -12.31 17.54
CA TRP A 9 -4.95 -12.51 18.12
C TRP A 9 -4.11 -11.22 18.11
N ASN A 10 -3.39 -10.97 19.22
CA ASN A 10 -2.65 -9.73 19.51
C ASN A 10 -3.55 -8.49 19.62
N SER A 11 -3.03 -7.38 20.16
CA SER A 11 -3.80 -6.15 20.39
C SER A 11 -4.34 -5.47 19.12
N ASP A 12 -3.74 -5.71 17.96
CA ASP A 12 -4.13 -5.08 16.70
C ASP A 12 -5.44 -5.63 16.12
N GLU A 13 -5.67 -6.95 16.15
CA GLU A 13 -6.84 -7.56 15.51
C GLU A 13 -8.16 -7.18 16.22
N PRO A 14 -8.28 -7.26 17.56
CA PRO A 14 -9.46 -6.78 18.27
C PRO A 14 -9.73 -5.31 18.02
N ARG A 15 -8.68 -4.48 17.97
CA ARG A 15 -8.80 -3.05 17.73
C ARG A 15 -9.42 -2.76 16.37
N VAL A 16 -8.82 -3.30 15.29
CA VAL A 16 -9.29 -3.08 13.92
C VAL A 16 -10.67 -3.70 13.72
N ALA A 17 -10.93 -4.87 14.31
CA ALA A 17 -12.24 -5.51 14.25
C ALA A 17 -13.33 -4.69 14.97
N ALA A 18 -13.03 -4.19 16.17
CA ALA A 18 -13.97 -3.37 16.95
C ALA A 18 -14.32 -2.07 16.23
N ILE A 19 -13.33 -1.34 15.70
CA ILE A 19 -13.56 -0.11 14.92
C ILE A 19 -14.44 -0.39 13.70
N SER A 20 -14.11 -1.46 12.94
CA SER A 20 -14.88 -1.83 11.74
C SER A 20 -16.31 -2.22 12.08
N LEU A 21 -16.51 -2.95 13.19
CA LEU A 21 -17.83 -3.34 13.66
C LEU A 21 -18.65 -2.14 14.16
N GLU A 22 -18.00 -1.20 14.86
CA GLU A 22 -18.63 0.02 15.33
C GLU A 22 -19.08 0.89 14.15
N MET A 23 -18.22 1.08 13.14
CA MET A 23 -18.59 1.78 11.89
C MET A 23 -19.72 1.08 11.13
N SER A 24 -19.73 -0.27 11.13
CA SER A 24 -20.83 -1.06 10.57
C SER A 24 -22.16 -0.78 11.29
N ARG A 25 -22.14 -0.57 12.61
CA ARG A 25 -23.35 -0.35 13.42
C ARG A 25 -23.85 1.10 13.36
N ASN A 26 -22.96 2.07 13.53
CA ASN A 26 -23.33 3.49 13.64
C ASN A 26 -23.42 4.22 12.28
N GLY A 27 -22.85 3.65 11.20
CA GLY A 27 -22.84 4.26 9.88
C GLY A 27 -21.98 5.51 9.74
N ASN A 28 -21.15 5.83 10.73
CA ASN A 28 -20.18 6.90 10.63
C ASN A 28 -18.92 6.40 9.88
N PHE A 29 -18.88 6.68 8.58
CA PHE A 29 -17.73 6.33 7.73
C PHE A 29 -16.64 7.41 7.67
N ILE A 30 -16.78 8.50 8.42
CA ILE A 30 -15.86 9.63 8.37
C ILE A 30 -14.86 9.58 9.53
N ILE A 31 -15.37 9.41 10.76
CA ILE A 31 -14.57 9.35 11.98
C ILE A 31 -14.70 7.94 12.55
N PRO A 32 -13.61 7.15 12.57
CA PRO A 32 -13.59 5.86 13.25
C PRO A 32 -13.66 6.06 14.77
N TYR A 33 -14.39 5.18 15.45
CA TYR A 33 -14.49 5.15 16.91
C TYR A 33 -14.05 3.80 17.45
N LEU A 34 -13.52 3.80 18.66
CA LEU A 34 -13.20 2.61 19.43
C LEU A 34 -13.68 2.83 20.86
N ALA A 35 -14.66 2.03 21.27
CA ALA A 35 -15.23 2.09 22.63
C ALA A 35 -15.77 3.49 23.00
N GLY A 36 -16.41 4.16 22.02
CA GLY A 36 -17.00 5.49 22.21
C GLY A 36 -16.05 6.66 21.97
N GLU A 37 -14.74 6.41 21.87
CA GLU A 37 -13.73 7.44 21.66
C GLU A 37 -13.25 7.50 20.20
N PRO A 38 -13.02 8.70 19.60
CA PRO A 38 -12.46 8.83 18.26
C PRO A 38 -11.08 8.17 18.12
N PHE A 39 -10.93 7.23 17.18
CA PHE A 39 -9.66 6.54 16.90
C PHE A 39 -8.97 7.11 15.65
N ILE A 40 -8.32 8.26 15.79
CA ILE A 40 -7.84 9.06 14.65
C ILE A 40 -6.36 8.87 14.32
N GLU A 41 -5.81 7.67 14.54
CA GLU A 41 -4.43 7.37 14.12
C GLU A 41 -4.32 7.17 12.60
N LYS A 42 -5.39 6.70 11.97
CA LYS A 42 -5.41 6.27 10.56
C LYS A 42 -6.70 6.72 9.88
N PRO A 43 -6.66 7.08 8.59
CA PRO A 43 -7.87 7.39 7.83
C PRO A 43 -8.80 6.15 7.65
N PRO A 44 -10.07 6.34 7.25
CA PRO A 44 -11.13 5.37 7.51
C PRO A 44 -11.29 4.25 6.48
N LEU A 45 -10.61 4.27 5.32
CA LEU A 45 -11.01 3.45 4.18
C LEU A 45 -10.99 1.95 4.47
N HIS A 46 -9.96 1.46 5.16
CA HIS A 46 -9.90 0.04 5.53
C HIS A 46 -11.09 -0.36 6.41
N PHE A 47 -11.36 0.42 7.45
CA PHE A 47 -12.46 0.18 8.37
C PHE A 47 -13.83 0.29 7.67
N ALA A 48 -13.98 1.27 6.77
CA ALA A 48 -15.19 1.47 5.99
C ALA A 48 -15.48 0.30 5.04
N LEU A 49 -14.46 -0.21 4.36
CA LEU A 49 -14.59 -1.40 3.51
C LEU A 49 -14.94 -2.64 4.33
N ALA A 50 -14.27 -2.83 5.49
CA ALA A 50 -14.54 -3.94 6.38
C ALA A 50 -15.97 -3.86 6.93
N ALA A 51 -16.40 -2.68 7.37
CA ALA A 51 -17.75 -2.41 7.82
C ALA A 51 -18.80 -2.69 6.73
N GLY A 52 -18.53 -2.31 5.48
CA GLY A 52 -19.37 -2.64 4.33
C GLY A 52 -19.54 -4.15 4.14
N LEU A 53 -18.43 -4.90 4.18
CA LEU A 53 -18.48 -6.37 4.12
C LEU A 53 -19.23 -6.96 5.33
N THR A 54 -19.04 -6.42 6.53
CA THR A 54 -19.78 -6.83 7.72
C THR A 54 -21.28 -6.62 7.56
N ARG A 55 -21.73 -5.50 6.98
CA ARG A 55 -23.15 -5.26 6.72
C ARG A 55 -23.75 -6.25 5.72
N ILE A 56 -22.99 -6.62 4.68
CA ILE A 56 -23.48 -7.47 3.59
C ILE A 56 -23.42 -8.95 3.97
N LEU A 57 -22.33 -9.39 4.62
CA LEU A 57 -21.98 -10.80 4.81
C LEU A 57 -21.89 -11.22 6.28
N GLY A 58 -21.94 -10.28 7.22
CA GLY A 58 -21.74 -10.56 8.65
C GLY A 58 -22.78 -11.51 9.24
N THR A 59 -24.02 -11.50 8.74
CA THR A 59 -25.08 -12.45 9.13
C THR A 59 -24.87 -13.85 8.57
N THR A 60 -24.15 -13.98 7.45
CA THR A 60 -23.91 -15.27 6.76
C THR A 60 -22.64 -15.96 7.25
N ILE A 61 -21.53 -15.22 7.38
CA ILE A 61 -20.20 -15.78 7.70
C ILE A 61 -19.62 -15.26 9.02
N GLY A 62 -20.42 -14.54 9.81
CA GLY A 62 -20.01 -13.89 11.05
C GLY A 62 -19.25 -12.57 10.82
N ASN A 63 -19.37 -11.64 11.77
CA ASN A 63 -18.72 -10.32 11.66
C ASN A 63 -17.20 -10.42 11.52
N THR A 64 -16.55 -11.26 12.32
CA THR A 64 -15.10 -11.49 12.24
C THR A 64 -14.70 -12.07 10.89
N GLY A 65 -15.48 -13.04 10.38
CA GLY A 65 -15.26 -13.62 9.06
C GLY A 65 -15.37 -12.59 7.95
N ALA A 66 -16.39 -11.73 7.99
CA ALA A 66 -16.59 -10.65 7.03
C ALA A 66 -15.48 -9.59 7.06
N ILE A 67 -14.99 -9.22 8.25
CA ILE A 67 -13.87 -8.28 8.39
C ILE A 67 -12.58 -8.89 7.84
N ARG A 68 -12.29 -10.16 8.18
CA ARG A 68 -11.08 -10.85 7.71
C ARG A 68 -11.13 -11.19 6.22
N LEU A 69 -12.32 -11.34 5.65
CA LEU A 69 -12.52 -11.47 4.21
C LEU A 69 -11.93 -10.26 3.47
N LEU A 70 -11.96 -9.04 4.03
CA LEU A 70 -11.28 -7.90 3.43
C LEU A 70 -9.79 -8.17 3.23
N SER A 71 -9.08 -8.68 4.25
CA SER A 71 -7.66 -9.02 4.13
C SER A 71 -7.43 -10.07 3.04
N ALA A 72 -8.30 -11.07 2.92
CA ALA A 72 -8.20 -12.09 1.87
C ALA A 72 -8.45 -11.49 0.46
N LEU A 73 -9.42 -10.59 0.30
CA LEU A 73 -9.68 -9.88 -0.95
C LEU A 73 -8.50 -8.99 -1.35
N MET A 74 -7.92 -8.26 -0.39
CA MET A 74 -6.71 -7.46 -0.62
C MET A 74 -5.50 -8.34 -0.97
N ALA A 75 -5.41 -9.55 -0.41
CA ALA A 75 -4.37 -10.52 -0.75
C ALA A 75 -4.48 -10.94 -2.22
N MET A 76 -5.67 -11.40 -2.63
CA MET A 76 -5.93 -11.82 -4.00
C MET A 76 -5.71 -10.68 -4.99
N GLY A 77 -6.20 -9.48 -4.65
CA GLY A 77 -5.96 -8.27 -5.44
C GLY A 77 -4.48 -7.95 -5.57
N THR A 78 -3.71 -8.06 -4.48
CA THR A 78 -2.26 -7.82 -4.50
C THR A 78 -1.57 -8.84 -5.41
N LEU A 79 -1.86 -10.14 -5.28
CA LEU A 79 -1.28 -11.18 -6.13
C LEU A 79 -1.60 -10.97 -7.62
N ALA A 80 -2.85 -10.61 -7.93
CA ALA A 80 -3.27 -10.31 -9.30
C ALA A 80 -2.53 -9.11 -9.88
N VAL A 81 -2.40 -8.03 -9.11
CA VAL A 81 -1.64 -6.84 -9.56
C VAL A 81 -0.15 -7.14 -9.66
N THR A 82 0.43 -7.91 -8.74
CA THR A 82 1.84 -8.36 -8.82
C THR A 82 2.08 -9.16 -10.10
N PHE A 83 1.17 -10.08 -10.46
CA PHE A 83 1.23 -10.80 -11.73
C PHE A 83 1.23 -9.83 -12.92
N LEU A 84 0.31 -8.86 -12.93
CA LEU A 84 0.20 -7.88 -14.02
C LEU A 84 1.43 -6.98 -14.14
N LEU A 85 1.98 -6.53 -13.01
CA LEU A 85 3.21 -5.75 -12.95
C LEU A 85 4.41 -6.56 -13.43
N ALA A 86 4.59 -7.79 -12.94
CA ALA A 86 5.67 -8.66 -13.39
C ALA A 86 5.57 -8.98 -14.88
N ARG A 87 4.35 -9.21 -15.40
CA ARG A 87 4.11 -9.36 -16.84
C ARG A 87 4.55 -8.13 -17.62
N ARG A 88 4.29 -6.93 -17.09
CA ARG A 88 4.68 -5.67 -17.74
C ARG A 88 6.20 -5.45 -17.75
N LEU A 89 6.89 -5.84 -16.68
CA LEU A 89 8.32 -5.61 -16.52
C LEU A 89 9.20 -6.64 -17.22
N GLY A 90 8.76 -7.91 -17.25
CA GLY A 90 9.60 -9.01 -17.75
C GLY A 90 8.87 -10.06 -18.57
N GLY A 91 7.64 -9.77 -19.01
CA GLY A 91 6.86 -10.65 -19.86
C GLY A 91 6.12 -11.77 -19.11
N MET A 92 5.38 -12.58 -19.88
CA MET A 92 4.49 -13.61 -19.32
C MET A 92 5.22 -14.66 -18.48
N THR A 93 6.46 -15.00 -18.86
CA THR A 93 7.27 -16.02 -18.18
C THR A 93 7.59 -15.66 -16.74
N LEU A 94 7.63 -14.37 -16.38
CA LEU A 94 7.91 -13.92 -15.01
C LEU A 94 6.64 -13.63 -14.19
N ALA A 95 5.48 -13.51 -14.85
CA ALA A 95 4.25 -13.07 -14.22
C ALA A 95 3.77 -14.04 -13.13
N LEU A 96 3.64 -15.32 -13.47
CA LEU A 96 3.19 -16.36 -12.54
C LEU A 96 4.23 -16.64 -11.45
N PRO A 97 5.54 -16.83 -11.76
CA PRO A 97 6.55 -17.00 -10.72
C PRO A 97 6.58 -15.87 -9.70
N ALA A 98 6.48 -14.60 -10.13
CA ALA A 98 6.48 -13.47 -9.20
C ALA A 98 5.31 -13.52 -8.21
N ALA A 99 4.10 -13.85 -8.68
CA ALA A 99 2.93 -13.99 -7.83
C ALA A 99 3.06 -15.19 -6.87
N ILE A 100 3.58 -16.34 -7.33
CA ILE A 100 3.81 -17.52 -6.48
C ILE A 100 4.85 -17.22 -5.40
N ILE A 101 5.96 -16.57 -5.78
CA ILE A 101 7.01 -16.15 -4.85
C ILE A 101 6.41 -15.28 -3.75
N LEU A 102 5.63 -14.26 -4.12
CA LEU A 102 4.96 -13.39 -3.14
C LEU A 102 3.96 -14.17 -2.27
N ALA A 103 3.12 -15.02 -2.86
CA ALA A 103 2.11 -15.79 -2.14
C ALA A 103 2.70 -16.76 -1.11
N THR A 104 3.94 -17.22 -1.34
CA THR A 104 4.64 -18.20 -0.48
C THR A 104 5.60 -17.55 0.51
N MET A 105 5.78 -16.22 0.47
CA MET A 105 6.57 -15.50 1.47
C MET A 105 5.85 -15.48 2.84
N PRO A 106 6.51 -15.88 3.94
CA PRO A 106 5.97 -15.79 5.29
C PRO A 106 5.50 -14.39 5.65
N GLY A 107 6.16 -13.34 5.15
CA GLY A 107 5.71 -11.96 5.34
C GLY A 107 4.34 -11.69 4.74
N PHE A 108 4.09 -12.16 3.52
CA PHE A 108 2.81 -12.01 2.86
C PHE A 108 1.75 -12.82 3.60
N ILE A 109 2.01 -14.11 3.80
CA ILE A 109 1.12 -15.01 4.53
C ILE A 109 0.74 -14.42 5.89
N ASN A 110 1.73 -13.95 6.66
CA ASN A 110 1.52 -13.46 8.02
C ASN A 110 0.72 -12.15 8.10
N ASN A 111 0.81 -11.28 7.08
CA ASN A 111 0.08 -10.02 7.09
C ASN A 111 -1.35 -10.16 6.57
N PHE A 112 -1.59 -11.04 5.59
CA PHE A 112 -2.87 -11.13 4.89
C PHE A 112 -3.88 -12.10 5.52
N HIS A 113 -3.49 -12.99 6.43
CA HIS A 113 -4.45 -13.80 7.20
C HIS A 113 -5.00 -13.09 8.45
N ARG A 114 -4.43 -11.94 8.80
CA ARG A 114 -4.74 -11.19 10.03
C ARG A 114 -5.65 -9.99 9.74
N ILE A 115 -6.35 -9.53 10.77
CA ILE A 115 -7.18 -8.31 10.69
C ILE A 115 -6.27 -7.10 10.94
N ARG A 116 -5.78 -6.49 9.87
CA ARG A 116 -4.86 -5.35 9.87
C ARG A 116 -5.16 -4.43 8.70
N VAL A 117 -4.77 -3.16 8.84
CA VAL A 117 -4.87 -2.16 7.77
C VAL A 117 -3.86 -2.37 6.64
N ASP A 118 -2.72 -3.00 6.95
CA ASP A 118 -1.57 -3.16 6.05
C ASP A 118 -1.87 -3.92 4.75
N PRO A 119 -2.66 -5.01 4.73
CA PRO A 119 -3.16 -5.63 3.50
C PRO A 119 -3.73 -4.66 2.47
N SER A 120 -4.59 -3.73 2.90
CA SER A 120 -5.18 -2.74 1.99
C SER A 120 -4.12 -1.77 1.48
N LEU A 121 -3.20 -1.32 2.33
CA LEU A 121 -2.12 -0.44 1.92
C LEU A 121 -1.25 -1.09 0.83
N VAL A 122 -0.84 -2.34 1.03
CA VAL A 122 -0.01 -3.07 0.06
C VAL A 122 -0.73 -3.20 -1.28
N PHE A 123 -2.02 -3.54 -1.27
CA PHE A 123 -2.83 -3.61 -2.49
C PHE A 123 -2.86 -2.27 -3.24
N PHE A 124 -3.19 -1.17 -2.53
CA PHE A 124 -3.30 0.13 -3.17
C PHE A 124 -1.95 0.65 -3.70
N VAL A 125 -0.86 0.47 -2.94
CA VAL A 125 0.50 0.84 -3.37
C VAL A 125 0.92 0.05 -4.60
N THR A 126 0.75 -1.27 -4.59
CA THR A 126 1.13 -2.13 -5.71
C THR A 126 0.28 -1.82 -6.95
N GLY A 127 -1.01 -1.55 -6.76
CA GLY A 127 -1.95 -1.11 -7.81
C GLY A 127 -1.51 0.18 -8.49
N ALA A 128 -1.11 1.19 -7.72
CA ALA A 128 -0.61 2.45 -8.26
C ALA A 128 0.69 2.26 -9.05
N ILE A 129 1.65 1.50 -8.51
CA ILE A 129 2.92 1.21 -9.19
C ILE A 129 2.69 0.46 -10.50
N TRP A 130 1.77 -0.52 -10.53
CA TRP A 130 1.36 -1.17 -11.76
C TRP A 130 0.77 -0.20 -12.77
N CYS A 131 -0.14 0.68 -12.36
CA CYS A 131 -0.70 1.70 -13.25
C CYS A 131 0.41 2.61 -13.83
N PHE A 132 1.38 3.01 -13.02
CA PHE A 132 2.52 3.77 -13.53
C PHE A 132 3.40 2.96 -14.49
N ALA A 133 3.61 1.67 -14.25
CA ALA A 133 4.30 0.82 -15.22
C ALA A 133 3.56 0.76 -16.57
N GLU A 134 2.22 0.76 -16.54
CA GLU A 134 1.41 0.87 -17.76
C GLU A 134 1.56 2.22 -18.46
N VAL A 135 1.68 3.31 -17.71
CA VAL A 135 1.93 4.66 -18.26
C VAL A 135 3.32 4.73 -18.90
N TYR A 136 4.38 4.37 -18.16
CA TYR A 136 5.75 4.65 -18.58
C TYR A 136 6.38 3.59 -19.48
N ILE A 137 5.92 2.34 -19.41
CA ILE A 137 6.47 1.23 -20.20
C ILE A 137 5.58 0.90 -21.39
N ALA A 138 4.26 0.91 -21.20
CA ALA A 138 3.31 0.54 -22.25
C ALA A 138 2.67 1.74 -22.97
N ASP A 139 3.04 2.98 -22.61
CA ASP A 139 2.46 4.24 -23.10
C ASP A 139 0.92 4.28 -22.98
N ARG A 140 0.35 3.61 -21.96
CA ARG A 140 -1.10 3.57 -21.71
C ARG A 140 -1.49 4.69 -20.76
N ARG A 141 -1.50 5.92 -21.27
CA ARG A 141 -1.64 7.17 -20.49
C ARG A 141 -2.88 7.24 -19.61
N TRP A 142 -3.99 6.65 -20.05
CA TRP A 142 -5.24 6.65 -19.27
C TRP A 142 -5.08 5.98 -17.90
N TYR A 143 -4.05 5.13 -17.72
CA TYR A 143 -3.72 4.54 -16.42
C TYR A 143 -3.28 5.56 -15.35
N CYS A 144 -3.01 6.83 -15.70
CA CYS A 144 -2.86 7.88 -14.69
C CYS A 144 -4.13 8.08 -13.84
N LEU A 145 -5.33 7.82 -14.41
CA LEU A 145 -6.60 7.90 -13.67
C LEU A 145 -6.70 6.83 -12.56
N PRO A 146 -6.62 5.51 -12.87
CA PRO A 146 -6.58 4.51 -11.83
C PRO A 146 -5.34 4.66 -10.93
N ALA A 147 -4.20 5.15 -11.42
CA ALA A 147 -3.06 5.47 -10.54
C ALA A 147 -3.43 6.50 -9.46
N GLY A 148 -4.15 7.57 -9.84
CA GLY A 148 -4.71 8.55 -8.90
C GLY A 148 -5.68 7.94 -7.89
N LEU A 149 -6.59 7.07 -8.36
CA LEU A 149 -7.53 6.33 -7.50
C LEU A 149 -6.80 5.42 -6.50
N PHE A 150 -5.83 4.63 -6.95
CA PHE A 150 -5.04 3.77 -6.10
C PHE A 150 -4.22 4.57 -5.08
N THR A 151 -3.67 5.72 -5.50
CA THR A 151 -2.94 6.64 -4.61
C THR A 151 -3.86 7.23 -3.53
N ALA A 152 -5.10 7.57 -3.90
CA ALA A 152 -6.11 8.02 -2.94
C ALA A 152 -6.47 6.92 -1.94
N GLY A 153 -6.65 5.68 -2.42
CA GLY A 153 -6.89 4.53 -1.56
C GLY A 153 -5.75 4.29 -0.58
N ALA A 154 -4.50 4.37 -1.03
CA ALA A 154 -3.33 4.22 -0.15
C ALA A 154 -3.30 5.30 0.95
N PHE A 155 -3.59 6.55 0.59
CA PHE A 155 -3.73 7.65 1.55
C PHE A 155 -4.88 7.42 2.53
N LEU A 156 -6.06 7.06 2.04
CA LEU A 156 -7.23 6.86 2.88
C LEU A 156 -7.17 5.58 3.74
N VAL A 157 -6.14 4.74 3.57
CA VAL A 157 -5.85 3.59 4.45
C VAL A 157 -4.85 3.94 5.55
N LYS A 158 -3.75 4.64 5.22
CA LYS A 158 -2.64 4.84 6.17
C LYS A 158 -1.99 6.23 6.14
N GLY A 159 -2.65 7.20 5.52
CA GLY A 159 -2.17 8.58 5.39
C GLY A 159 -0.99 8.72 4.43
N PHE A 160 -0.12 9.71 4.68
CA PHE A 160 0.91 10.11 3.71
C PHE A 160 1.93 9.02 3.38
N ILE A 161 2.11 8.01 4.25
CA ILE A 161 3.03 6.91 3.95
C ILE A 161 2.66 6.17 2.66
N GLY A 162 1.36 6.08 2.33
CA GLY A 162 0.91 5.45 1.09
C GLY A 162 1.43 6.16 -0.16
N PRO A 163 1.09 7.45 -0.37
CA PRO A 163 1.65 8.24 -1.46
C PRO A 163 3.18 8.32 -1.47
N VAL A 164 3.85 8.35 -0.30
CA VAL A 164 5.32 8.32 -0.22
C VAL A 164 5.88 7.03 -0.82
N LEU A 165 5.35 5.87 -0.42
CA LEU A 165 5.78 4.57 -0.97
C LEU A 165 5.53 4.47 -2.48
N ILE A 166 4.39 4.97 -2.94
CA ILE A 166 4.07 5.05 -4.37
C ILE A 166 5.05 5.97 -5.10
N GLY A 167 5.38 7.12 -4.51
CA GLY A 167 6.34 8.08 -5.06
C GLY A 167 7.71 7.47 -5.30
N ILE A 168 8.21 6.65 -4.37
CA ILE A 168 9.48 5.92 -4.53
C ILE A 168 9.44 5.00 -5.76
N GLY A 169 8.41 4.17 -5.89
CA GLY A 169 8.24 3.29 -7.05
C GLY A 169 8.03 4.07 -8.35
N TRP A 170 7.25 5.14 -8.30
CA TRP A 170 7.03 6.03 -9.45
C TRP A 170 8.32 6.66 -9.94
N LEU A 171 9.19 7.16 -9.05
CA LEU A 171 10.49 7.74 -9.42
C LEU A 171 11.39 6.73 -10.13
N GLY A 172 11.39 5.47 -9.69
CA GLY A 172 12.14 4.40 -10.35
C GLY A 172 11.68 4.12 -11.78
N LEU A 173 10.44 4.47 -12.15
CA LEU A 173 9.92 4.40 -13.53
C LEU A 173 10.11 5.72 -14.29
N ALA A 174 9.86 6.85 -13.62
CA ALA A 174 9.88 8.17 -14.21
C ALA A 174 11.31 8.65 -14.56
N ILE A 175 12.31 8.35 -13.72
CA ILE A 175 13.70 8.77 -13.96
C ILE A 175 14.27 8.12 -15.23
N PRO A 176 14.24 6.78 -15.41
CA PRO A 176 14.76 6.18 -16.64
C PRO A 176 13.99 6.62 -17.89
N TRP A 177 12.67 6.82 -17.76
CA TRP A 177 11.87 7.38 -18.85
C TRP A 177 12.32 8.81 -19.20
N LEU A 178 12.61 9.66 -18.21
CA LEU A 178 13.10 11.02 -18.42
C LEU A 178 14.48 11.04 -19.07
N ILE A 179 15.38 10.14 -18.66
CA ILE A 179 16.72 10.00 -19.26
C ILE A 179 16.62 9.64 -20.74
N LYS A 180 15.77 8.66 -21.09
CA LYS A 180 15.52 8.29 -22.50
C LYS A 180 15.00 9.48 -23.30
N ARG A 181 14.11 10.28 -22.70
CA ARG A 181 13.60 11.52 -23.31
C ARG A 181 14.68 12.56 -23.57
N ILE A 182 15.54 12.83 -22.59
CA ILE A 182 16.63 13.80 -22.73
C ILE A 182 17.61 13.35 -23.82
N ARG A 183 17.84 12.05 -23.98
CA ARG A 183 18.73 11.49 -25.01
C ARG A 183 18.10 11.41 -26.41
N GLY A 184 16.83 11.75 -26.57
CA GLY A 184 16.11 11.58 -27.84
C GLY A 184 15.84 10.11 -28.20
N GLU A 185 16.00 9.20 -27.24
CA GLU A 185 15.80 7.76 -27.43
C GLU A 185 14.31 7.41 -27.24
N GLY A 186 13.55 7.42 -28.34
CA GLY A 186 12.15 7.00 -28.39
C GLY A 186 11.17 8.14 -28.73
N LYS A 187 9.86 7.87 -28.60
CA LYS A 187 8.78 8.87 -28.78
C LYS A 187 8.16 9.28 -27.43
N PRO A 188 8.86 9.98 -26.52
CA PRO A 188 8.32 10.25 -25.19
C PRO A 188 7.44 11.49 -25.22
N GLN A 189 6.15 11.28 -25.47
CA GLN A 189 5.16 12.32 -25.24
C GLN A 189 4.79 12.31 -23.75
N PHE A 190 5.27 13.31 -23.01
CA PHE A 190 4.89 13.53 -21.61
C PHE A 190 3.56 14.26 -21.56
N TYR A 191 2.53 13.62 -21.02
CA TYR A 191 1.23 14.23 -20.89
C TYR A 191 1.02 14.76 -19.48
N ALA A 192 1.63 15.92 -19.20
CA ALA A 192 1.40 16.65 -17.96
C ALA A 192 -0.11 16.79 -17.65
N GLY A 193 -0.94 16.97 -18.67
CA GLY A 193 -2.40 17.01 -18.53
C GLY A 193 -3.00 15.74 -17.92
N VAL A 194 -2.62 14.55 -18.39
CA VAL A 194 -3.23 13.28 -17.92
C VAL A 194 -2.71 12.91 -16.52
N HIS A 195 -1.45 13.24 -16.20
CA HIS A 195 -0.96 13.21 -14.82
C HIS A 195 -1.72 14.19 -13.93
N GLY A 196 -2.03 15.38 -14.44
CA GLY A 196 -2.85 16.38 -13.75
C GLY A 196 -4.24 15.84 -13.40
N VAL A 197 -4.91 15.12 -14.30
CA VAL A 197 -6.22 14.52 -13.99
C VAL A 197 -6.10 13.42 -12.93
N GLY A 198 -5.08 12.56 -13.00
CA GLY A 198 -4.82 11.56 -11.96
C GLY A 198 -4.55 12.19 -10.59
N ALA A 199 -3.74 13.26 -10.55
CA ALA A 199 -3.46 14.02 -9.34
C ALA A 199 -4.70 14.73 -8.81
N LEU A 200 -5.54 15.29 -9.69
CA LEU A 200 -6.80 15.92 -9.31
C LEU A 200 -7.75 14.91 -8.68
N LEU A 201 -7.88 13.70 -9.25
CA LEU A 201 -8.71 12.64 -8.67
C LEU A 201 -8.21 12.26 -7.26
N PHE A 202 -6.90 12.13 -7.10
CA PHE A 202 -6.28 11.91 -5.78
C PHE A 202 -6.63 13.03 -4.79
N ILE A 203 -6.46 14.29 -5.18
CA ILE A 203 -6.75 15.46 -4.36
C ILE A 203 -8.25 15.53 -4.00
N ILE A 204 -9.14 15.31 -4.97
CA ILE A 204 -10.58 15.36 -4.73
C ILE A 204 -10.98 14.29 -3.71
N LEU A 205 -10.58 13.03 -3.90
CA LEU A 205 -11.00 11.94 -3.01
C LEU A 205 -10.45 12.12 -1.59
N THR A 206 -9.16 12.46 -1.46
CA THR A 206 -8.53 12.63 -0.16
C THR A 206 -8.95 13.94 0.52
N GLY A 207 -9.02 15.02 -0.24
CA GLY A 207 -9.49 16.34 0.19
C GLY A 207 -10.94 16.31 0.65
N SER A 208 -11.83 15.62 -0.05
CA SER A 208 -13.23 15.47 0.35
C SER A 208 -13.35 14.82 1.73
N TRP A 209 -12.61 13.74 1.97
CA TRP A 209 -12.60 13.12 3.30
C TRP A 209 -11.99 14.04 4.35
N MET A 210 -10.86 14.70 4.07
CA MET A 210 -10.21 15.63 5.01
C MET A 210 -11.13 16.79 5.39
N VAL A 211 -11.86 17.37 4.43
CA VAL A 211 -12.85 18.42 4.68
C VAL A 211 -13.98 17.89 5.56
N LEU A 212 -14.58 16.75 5.22
CA LEU A 212 -15.65 16.14 6.02
C LEU A 212 -15.18 15.79 7.44
N PHE A 213 -13.96 15.30 7.57
CA PHE A 213 -13.34 15.00 8.86
C PHE A 213 -13.16 16.27 9.69
N ARG A 214 -12.65 17.36 9.11
CA ARG A 214 -12.49 18.65 9.78
C ARG A 214 -13.82 19.27 10.20
N LEU A 215 -14.85 19.15 9.37
CA LEU A 215 -16.19 19.68 9.64
C LEU A 215 -16.88 18.91 10.77
N LYS A 216 -16.77 17.57 10.79
CA LYS A 216 -17.40 16.74 11.83
C LYS A 216 -16.61 16.66 13.12
N GLY A 217 -15.28 16.63 13.04
CA GLY A 217 -14.40 16.38 14.18
C GLY A 217 -13.87 17.64 14.86
N GLY A 218 -14.09 18.82 14.28
CA GLY A 218 -13.58 20.07 14.84
C GLY A 218 -12.07 20.27 14.67
N ALA A 219 -11.54 21.30 15.32
CA ALA A 219 -10.13 21.67 15.22
C ALA A 219 -9.22 20.70 16.00
N ASP A 220 -9.69 20.19 17.14
CA ASP A 220 -8.87 19.37 18.02
C ASP A 220 -8.55 18.01 17.39
N LEU A 221 -9.58 17.28 16.90
CA LEU A 221 -9.35 16.01 16.18
C LEU A 221 -8.54 16.21 14.89
N TRP A 222 -8.66 17.37 14.23
CA TRP A 222 -7.82 17.71 13.09
C TRP A 222 -6.35 17.84 13.50
N ASN A 223 -6.06 18.57 14.58
CA ASN A 223 -4.69 18.77 15.04
C ASN A 223 -4.03 17.45 15.44
N THR A 224 -4.73 16.62 16.22
CA THR A 224 -4.23 15.30 16.62
C THR A 224 -4.03 14.38 15.41
N TRP A 225 -4.98 14.35 14.47
CA TRP A 225 -4.81 13.50 13.28
C TRP A 225 -3.68 14.01 12.37
N PHE A 226 -3.72 15.27 11.96
CA PHE A 226 -2.83 15.81 10.94
C PHE A 226 -1.44 16.11 11.49
N TRP A 227 -1.34 16.90 12.56
CA TRP A 227 -0.05 17.37 13.07
C TRP A 227 0.66 16.31 13.89
N GLU A 228 -0.03 15.64 14.80
CA GLU A 228 0.61 14.63 15.64
C GLU A 228 0.77 13.30 14.89
N ASN A 229 -0.34 12.73 14.41
CA ASN A 229 -0.32 11.38 13.86
C ASN A 229 0.24 11.28 12.43
N GLN A 230 0.07 12.29 11.58
CA GLN A 230 0.64 12.26 10.23
C GLN A 230 2.02 12.92 10.19
N VAL A 231 2.11 14.22 10.48
CA VAL A 231 3.36 14.98 10.35
C VAL A 231 4.36 14.57 11.43
N GLY A 232 3.95 14.57 12.69
CA GLY A 232 4.82 14.32 13.84
C GLY A 232 5.40 12.91 13.84
N ARG A 233 4.58 11.90 13.55
CA ARG A 233 5.05 10.51 13.43
C ARG A 233 5.98 10.30 12.24
N LEU A 234 5.76 10.96 11.11
CA LEU A 234 6.65 10.86 9.95
C LEU A 234 8.01 11.54 10.18
N LEU A 235 8.01 12.69 10.88
CA LEU A 235 9.22 13.44 11.21
C LEU A 235 9.92 12.92 12.48
N GLY A 236 9.31 11.99 13.21
CA GLY A 236 9.85 11.43 14.45
C GLY A 236 9.79 12.39 15.64
N THR A 237 8.97 13.43 15.57
CA THR A 237 8.82 14.43 16.65
C THR A 237 7.85 14.00 17.75
N THR A 238 7.00 12.99 17.49
CA THR A 238 6.09 12.39 18.48
C THR A 238 6.57 11.00 18.87
N GLN A 239 7.12 10.85 20.09
CA GLN A 239 7.71 9.59 20.57
C GLN A 239 6.72 8.60 21.19
N GLU A 240 5.55 9.04 21.64
CA GLU A 240 4.65 8.23 22.48
C GLU A 240 4.08 6.97 21.80
N PHE A 241 4.03 6.94 20.46
CA PHE A 241 3.41 5.82 19.72
C PHE A 241 4.23 5.38 18.49
N GLY A 242 5.42 5.94 18.28
CA GLY A 242 6.09 5.95 16.97
C GLY A 242 7.11 4.85 16.67
N HIS A 243 7.74 4.25 17.68
CA HIS A 243 8.80 3.26 17.44
C HIS A 243 8.73 2.16 18.50
N MET A 244 8.30 0.95 18.11
CA MET A 244 8.45 -0.23 18.99
C MET A 244 9.93 -0.66 19.13
N HIS A 245 10.83 -0.12 18.32
CA HIS A 245 12.27 -0.45 18.36
C HIS A 245 13.20 0.76 18.11
N PRO A 246 13.12 1.85 18.90
CA PRO A 246 14.22 2.80 18.91
C PRO A 246 15.47 2.00 19.32
N ARG A 247 16.58 2.16 18.58
CA ARG A 247 17.90 1.51 18.84
C ARG A 247 18.14 0.10 18.28
N LYS A 248 17.38 -0.37 17.28
CA LYS A 248 17.72 -1.60 16.53
C LYS A 248 18.00 -1.32 15.04
N PRO A 249 19.21 -0.84 14.67
CA PRO A 249 19.51 -0.37 13.31
C PRO A 249 19.33 -1.46 12.22
N TYR A 250 19.47 -2.73 12.59
CA TYR A 250 19.32 -3.88 11.67
C TYR A 250 17.95 -4.56 11.74
N TYR A 251 16.98 -3.99 12.46
CA TYR A 251 15.66 -4.61 12.66
C TYR A 251 14.99 -4.97 11.33
N TYR A 252 14.90 -4.01 10.41
CA TYR A 252 14.24 -4.24 9.12
C TYR A 252 15.01 -5.21 8.22
N LEU A 253 16.33 -5.30 8.35
CA LEU A 253 17.13 -6.29 7.63
C LEU A 253 16.80 -7.72 8.10
N ILE A 254 16.70 -7.92 9.42
CA ILE A 254 16.32 -9.22 10.00
C ILE A 254 14.88 -9.59 9.61
N VAL A 255 13.97 -8.62 9.64
CA VAL A 255 12.57 -8.82 9.22
C VAL A 255 12.51 -9.18 7.74
N LEU A 256 13.26 -8.49 6.87
CA LEU A 256 13.33 -8.78 5.44
C LEU A 256 13.81 -10.22 5.18
N VAL A 257 14.86 -10.67 5.89
CA VAL A 257 15.34 -12.06 5.81
C VAL A 257 14.21 -13.01 6.20
N LYS A 258 13.65 -12.84 7.41
CA LYS A 258 12.64 -13.75 7.95
C LYS A 258 11.37 -13.82 7.09
N TYR A 259 10.92 -12.68 6.59
CA TYR A 259 9.69 -12.56 5.82
C TYR A 259 9.87 -12.87 4.34
N GLY A 260 11.09 -12.77 3.82
CA GLY A 260 11.45 -13.10 2.44
C GLY A 260 11.82 -14.57 2.22
N MET A 261 12.07 -15.37 3.27
CA MET A 261 12.34 -16.81 3.11
C MET A 261 11.20 -17.54 2.39
N PRO A 262 11.45 -18.65 1.67
CA PRO A 262 12.77 -19.17 1.29
C PRO A 262 13.44 -18.34 0.17
N TRP A 263 12.71 -17.40 -0.44
CA TRP A 263 13.15 -16.63 -1.62
C TRP A 263 14.19 -15.55 -1.33
N PHE A 264 14.51 -15.29 -0.06
CA PHE A 264 15.50 -14.30 0.33
C PHE A 264 16.85 -14.53 -0.34
N LEU A 265 17.29 -15.79 -0.51
CA LEU A 265 18.53 -16.11 -1.20
C LEU A 265 18.49 -15.66 -2.68
N ALA A 266 17.37 -15.89 -3.37
CA ALA A 266 17.21 -15.44 -4.76
C ALA A 266 17.26 -13.91 -4.87
N ILE A 267 16.59 -13.20 -3.93
CA ILE A 267 16.65 -11.73 -3.84
C ILE A 267 18.09 -11.27 -3.58
N PHE A 268 18.77 -11.87 -2.62
CA PHE A 268 20.16 -11.54 -2.28
C PHE A 268 21.11 -11.74 -3.47
N PHE A 269 21.05 -12.88 -4.15
CA PHE A 269 21.88 -13.14 -5.33
C PHE A 269 21.56 -12.19 -6.49
N TRP A 270 20.30 -11.83 -6.67
CA TRP A 270 19.90 -10.84 -7.66
C TRP A 270 20.50 -9.46 -7.35
N VAL A 271 20.35 -8.96 -6.12
CA VAL A 271 20.94 -7.69 -5.66
C VAL A 271 22.46 -7.71 -5.80
N TRP A 272 23.11 -8.78 -5.36
CA TRP A 272 24.56 -8.97 -5.52
C TRP A 272 24.98 -8.90 -6.99
N SER A 273 24.26 -9.60 -7.87
CA SER A 273 24.55 -9.60 -9.30
C SER A 273 24.42 -8.20 -9.91
N PHE A 274 23.42 -7.43 -9.48
CA PHE A 274 23.21 -6.05 -9.90
C PHE A 274 24.41 -5.16 -9.51
N PHE A 275 24.82 -5.18 -8.25
CA PHE A 275 25.96 -4.37 -7.78
C PHE A 275 27.28 -4.81 -8.42
N ARG A 276 27.47 -6.11 -8.62
CA ARG A 276 28.64 -6.63 -9.35
C ARG A 276 28.69 -6.14 -10.79
N ASP A 277 27.56 -6.14 -11.50
CA ASP A 277 27.49 -5.64 -12.87
C ASP A 277 27.73 -4.13 -12.93
N LEU A 278 27.23 -3.37 -11.95
CA LEU A 278 27.48 -1.93 -11.81
C LEU A 278 28.97 -1.62 -11.56
N LEU A 279 29.62 -2.33 -10.64
CA LEU A 279 31.05 -2.19 -10.34
C LEU A 279 31.92 -2.54 -11.56
N LYS A 280 31.49 -3.52 -12.37
CA LYS A 280 32.15 -3.89 -13.63
C LYS A 280 31.80 -2.97 -14.80
N LYS A 281 31.08 -1.86 -14.57
CA LYS A 281 30.61 -0.91 -15.59
C LYS A 281 29.85 -1.58 -16.75
N ARG A 282 29.18 -2.70 -16.47
CA ARG A 282 28.34 -3.37 -17.47
C ARG A 282 27.07 -2.56 -17.66
N PRO A 283 26.52 -2.48 -18.89
CA PRO A 283 25.26 -1.80 -19.11
C PRO A 283 24.15 -2.48 -18.31
N VAL A 284 23.49 -1.73 -17.43
CA VAL A 284 22.34 -2.18 -16.65
C VAL A 284 21.08 -1.56 -17.23
N SER A 285 20.04 -2.36 -17.45
CA SER A 285 18.78 -1.87 -18.00
C SER A 285 18.00 -1.02 -16.99
N ALA A 286 17.24 -0.04 -17.48
CA ALA A 286 16.33 0.78 -16.68
C ALA A 286 15.40 -0.05 -15.78
N ILE A 287 14.92 -1.19 -16.29
CA ILE A 287 14.04 -2.12 -15.57
C ILE A 287 14.78 -2.77 -14.40
N ARG A 288 16.06 -3.14 -14.59
CA ARG A 288 16.87 -3.69 -13.49
C ARG A 288 17.12 -2.65 -12.39
N VAL A 289 17.28 -1.37 -12.75
CA VAL A 289 17.43 -0.28 -11.77
C VAL A 289 16.13 -0.05 -11.00
N PHE A 290 14.98 -0.07 -11.69
CA PHE A 290 13.67 0.07 -11.06
C PHE A 290 13.36 -1.04 -10.04
N LEU A 291 13.83 -2.26 -10.31
CA LEU A 291 13.59 -3.42 -9.45
C LEU A 291 14.44 -3.44 -8.17
N LEU A 292 15.43 -2.55 -8.03
CA LEU A 292 16.38 -2.51 -6.91
C LEU A 292 15.82 -1.69 -5.74
#